data_AF-A0A954RVB5-F1
#
_entry.id   AF-A0A954RVB5-F1
#
_cell.length_a   1.000
_cell.length_b   1.000
_cell.length_c   1.000
_cell.angle_alpha   90.00
_cell.angle_beta   90.00
_cell.angle_gamma   90.00
#
_symmetry.space_group_name_H-M   'P 1'
#
loop_
_entity.id
_entity.type
_entity.pdbx_description
1 polymer ?
#
loop_
_entity_poly.entity_id
_entity_poly.type
_entity_poly.pdbx_seq_one_letter_code
_entity_poly.pdbx_strand_id
1 'polypeptide(L)'
;MFQWYASEQISPSQIASRLNKSGVSAVFGEGWNKQKVKQTLSNPAYIGMPAYNKRASGRFWEYVDGEMQPVKRTRGKAKSGRTRAKSDYVFPKRPVFEPIVPVELFNEVQRKLEESSKRYSEKVPSPRSPRTASFWLKNFLFCSGCLKVMRAWNANPNRPSKYRSYYCGTYGTYGKDNPTGCRSNRVKAELLEGIVDRYLCETHQHISKLIQMQSEKEIDTLSFLESGVETQFEALRELIRKRNRFIRAVEESEGDLENRIASELIGPDDVVDGSVPVLCEGKIYEFLFQERKPILEAELAKLDAEHNELLERSLNLPAEAKLAQQKVAERLLGLEQRIERLRSDLHCVSHDIAQIVVELQRRK
;
A
#
# COMPACT_ATOMS: atom_id res chain seq x y z
N MET A 1 -12.51 -4.58 -30.51
CA MET A 1 -12.82 -4.21 -29.10
C MET A 1 -12.47 -5.31 -28.11
N PHE A 2 -13.08 -6.51 -28.21
CA PHE A 2 -12.82 -7.64 -27.31
C PHE A 2 -11.35 -8.07 -27.31
N GLN A 3 -10.76 -8.25 -28.50
CA GLN A 3 -9.34 -8.56 -28.66
C GLN A 3 -8.45 -7.54 -27.94
N TRP A 4 -8.61 -6.24 -28.21
CA TRP A 4 -7.84 -5.19 -27.53
C TRP A 4 -7.96 -5.27 -26.00
N TYR A 5 -9.15 -5.57 -25.46
CA TYR A 5 -9.31 -5.70 -24.02
C TYR A 5 -8.64 -6.96 -23.47
N ALA A 6 -8.68 -8.08 -24.20
CA ALA A 6 -8.05 -9.33 -23.78
C ALA A 6 -6.51 -9.22 -23.81
N SER A 7 -5.94 -8.83 -24.95
CA SER A 7 -4.49 -8.82 -25.16
C SER A 7 -3.78 -7.60 -24.55
N GLU A 8 -4.37 -6.41 -24.59
CA GLU A 8 -3.71 -5.20 -24.11
C GLU A 8 -4.10 -4.88 -22.64
N GLN A 9 -3.20 -4.26 -21.88
CA GLN A 9 -3.50 -3.77 -20.52
C GLN A 9 -4.23 -2.41 -20.52
N ILE A 10 -5.35 -2.33 -21.24
CA ILE A 10 -6.13 -1.10 -21.43
C ILE A 10 -7.44 -1.09 -20.64
N SER A 11 -7.92 0.11 -20.30
CA SER A 11 -9.20 0.33 -19.63
C SER A 11 -10.35 0.51 -20.65
N PRO A 12 -11.61 0.27 -20.24
CA PRO A 12 -12.77 0.56 -21.11
C PRO A 12 -12.83 2.04 -21.56
N SER A 13 -12.30 2.97 -20.76
CA SER A 13 -12.17 4.38 -21.14
C SER A 13 -11.15 4.61 -22.26
N GLN A 14 -10.03 3.88 -22.25
CA GLN A 14 -9.02 3.97 -23.33
C GLN A 14 -9.56 3.40 -24.63
N ILE A 15 -10.28 2.28 -24.57
CA ILE A 15 -11.01 1.72 -25.71
C ILE A 15 -12.00 2.74 -26.27
N ALA A 16 -12.82 3.36 -25.41
CA ALA A 16 -13.76 4.40 -25.83
C ALA A 16 -13.05 5.57 -26.52
N SER A 17 -11.94 6.06 -25.96
CA SER A 17 -11.14 7.12 -26.57
C SER A 17 -10.57 6.70 -27.92
N ARG A 18 -10.07 5.46 -28.06
CA ARG A 18 -9.54 4.93 -29.31
C ARG A 18 -10.63 4.86 -30.38
N LEU A 19 -11.83 4.38 -30.04
CA LEU A 19 -12.98 4.33 -30.95
C LEU A 19 -13.42 5.72 -31.41
N ASN A 20 -13.56 6.67 -30.47
CA ASN A 20 -13.93 8.04 -30.81
C ASN A 20 -12.88 8.74 -31.69
N LYS A 21 -11.58 8.55 -31.39
CA LYS A 21 -10.47 9.06 -32.22
C LYS A 21 -10.47 8.48 -33.63
N SER A 22 -10.93 7.24 -33.78
CA SER A 22 -11.02 6.56 -35.08
C SER A 22 -12.31 6.90 -35.83
N GLY A 23 -13.15 7.82 -35.32
CA GLY A 23 -14.42 8.19 -35.94
C GLY A 23 -15.51 7.11 -35.89
N VAL A 24 -15.30 6.03 -35.12
CA VAL A 24 -16.28 4.93 -35.04
C VAL A 24 -17.48 5.38 -34.21
N SER A 25 -18.64 5.48 -34.85
CA SER A 25 -19.90 5.84 -34.18
C SER A 25 -20.29 4.80 -33.12
N ALA A 26 -20.87 5.28 -32.02
CA ALA A 26 -21.45 4.41 -30.97
C ALA A 26 -22.87 3.95 -31.31
N VAL A 27 -23.34 4.21 -32.53
CA VAL A 27 -24.70 3.99 -33.06
C VAL A 27 -25.76 4.85 -32.35
N PHE A 28 -25.82 4.79 -31.02
CA PHE A 28 -26.71 5.58 -30.19
C PHE A 28 -25.95 6.58 -29.32
N GLY A 29 -26.30 7.87 -29.43
CA GLY A 29 -25.72 8.99 -28.67
C GLY A 29 -24.37 9.49 -29.20
N GLU A 30 -23.85 10.56 -28.59
CA GLU A 30 -22.74 11.38 -29.12
C GLU A 30 -21.35 10.70 -29.21
N GLY A 31 -21.20 9.47 -28.71
CA GLY A 31 -19.93 8.74 -28.81
C GLY A 31 -19.78 7.58 -27.83
N TRP A 32 -18.62 6.93 -27.91
CA TRP A 32 -18.24 5.86 -26.99
C TRP A 32 -17.85 6.45 -25.64
N ASN A 33 -18.36 5.85 -24.57
CA ASN A 33 -17.94 6.15 -23.21
C ASN A 33 -17.59 4.86 -22.47
N LYS A 34 -16.95 5.00 -21.30
CA LYS A 34 -16.51 3.86 -20.46
C LYS A 34 -17.64 2.87 -20.20
N GLN A 35 -18.85 3.36 -19.94
CA GLN A 35 -20.00 2.54 -19.56
C GLN A 35 -20.55 1.76 -20.74
N LYS A 36 -20.64 2.36 -21.94
CA LYS A 36 -21.02 1.68 -23.17
C LYS A 36 -20.05 0.55 -23.49
N VAL A 37 -18.75 0.83 -23.48
CA VAL A 37 -17.72 -0.19 -23.71
C VAL A 37 -17.82 -1.32 -22.67
N LYS A 38 -17.98 -0.98 -21.38
CA LYS A 38 -18.13 -2.01 -20.33
C LYS A 38 -19.38 -2.87 -20.57
N GLN A 39 -20.51 -2.26 -20.93
CA GLN A 39 -21.75 -2.98 -21.23
C GLN A 39 -21.60 -3.88 -22.45
N THR A 40 -20.91 -3.42 -23.50
CA THR A 40 -20.59 -4.22 -24.69
C THR A 40 -19.74 -5.43 -24.30
N LEU A 41 -18.61 -5.21 -23.63
CA LEU A 41 -17.68 -6.27 -23.23
C LEU A 41 -18.30 -7.31 -22.28
N SER A 42 -19.28 -6.92 -21.45
CA SER A 42 -19.94 -7.81 -20.50
C SER A 42 -21.25 -8.41 -21.00
N ASN A 43 -21.67 -8.16 -22.26
CA ASN A 43 -22.98 -8.62 -22.73
C ASN A 43 -22.88 -10.03 -23.35
N PRO A 44 -23.46 -11.07 -22.74
CA PRO A 44 -23.38 -12.44 -23.26
C PRO A 44 -24.17 -12.63 -24.57
N ALA A 45 -24.93 -11.64 -25.02
CA ALA A 45 -25.49 -11.64 -26.37
C ALA A 45 -24.40 -11.76 -27.46
N TYR A 46 -23.17 -11.29 -27.23
CA TYR A 46 -22.09 -11.44 -28.21
C TYR A 46 -21.63 -12.89 -28.43
N ILE A 47 -22.00 -13.80 -27.53
CA ILE A 47 -21.78 -15.26 -27.67
C ILE A 47 -23.09 -16.01 -27.94
N GLY A 48 -24.13 -15.32 -28.44
CA GLY A 48 -25.43 -15.93 -28.73
C GLY A 48 -26.31 -16.18 -27.50
N MET A 49 -25.91 -15.72 -26.32
CA MET A 49 -26.58 -16.01 -25.04
C MET A 49 -27.16 -14.75 -24.39
N PRO A 50 -28.21 -14.12 -24.95
CA PRO A 50 -28.81 -12.94 -24.33
C PRO A 50 -29.33 -13.25 -22.93
N ALA A 51 -28.92 -12.46 -21.93
CA ALA A 51 -29.30 -12.65 -20.54
C ALA A 51 -30.33 -11.61 -20.07
N TYR A 52 -31.36 -12.09 -19.38
CA TYR A 52 -32.37 -11.28 -18.69
C TYR A 52 -32.08 -11.13 -17.19
N ASN A 53 -32.83 -10.28 -16.49
CA ASN A 53 -32.77 -10.06 -15.05
C ASN A 53 -31.42 -9.51 -14.52
N LYS A 54 -30.59 -8.88 -15.38
CA LYS A 54 -29.28 -8.32 -14.98
C LYS A 54 -29.36 -7.14 -13.99
N ARG A 55 -30.49 -6.43 -13.98
CA ARG A 55 -30.72 -5.24 -13.15
C ARG A 55 -32.09 -5.30 -12.48
N ALA A 56 -32.16 -4.77 -11.26
CA ALA A 56 -33.40 -4.61 -10.52
C ALA A 56 -33.85 -3.15 -10.50
N SER A 57 -35.11 -2.92 -10.87
CA SER A 57 -35.79 -1.62 -10.79
C SER A 57 -37.18 -1.71 -10.16
N GLY A 58 -37.52 -2.85 -9.55
CA GLY A 58 -38.79 -3.05 -8.86
C GLY A 58 -39.00 -2.00 -7.76
N ARG A 59 -40.23 -1.46 -7.66
CA ARG A 59 -40.63 -0.50 -6.62
C ARG A 59 -41.22 -1.17 -5.38
N PHE A 60 -41.85 -2.33 -5.57
CA PHE A 60 -42.59 -3.06 -4.54
C PHE A 60 -42.11 -4.50 -4.43
N TRP A 61 -42.03 -5.21 -5.56
CA TRP A 61 -41.60 -6.60 -5.66
C TRP A 61 -40.42 -6.75 -6.64
N GLU A 62 -39.60 -7.77 -6.42
CA GLU A 62 -38.50 -8.14 -7.30
C GLU A 62 -38.29 -9.66 -7.34
N TYR A 63 -37.84 -10.15 -8.49
CA TYR A 63 -37.49 -11.56 -8.69
C TYR A 63 -36.01 -11.82 -8.34
N VAL A 64 -35.76 -12.57 -7.28
CA VAL A 64 -34.42 -12.89 -6.71
C VAL A 64 -34.44 -14.35 -6.26
N ASP A 65 -33.37 -15.09 -6.52
CA ASP A 65 -33.21 -16.50 -6.10
C ASP A 65 -34.34 -17.42 -6.59
N GLY A 66 -34.92 -17.11 -7.74
CA GLY A 66 -36.02 -17.91 -8.32
C GLY A 66 -37.41 -17.56 -7.79
N GLU A 67 -37.53 -16.60 -6.87
CA GLU A 67 -38.79 -16.26 -6.19
C GLU A 67 -39.12 -14.76 -6.25
N MET A 68 -40.41 -14.42 -6.10
CA MET A 68 -40.87 -13.04 -5.97
C MET A 68 -40.77 -12.60 -4.51
N GLN A 69 -39.96 -11.57 -4.24
CA GLN A 69 -39.72 -11.05 -2.90
C GLN A 69 -39.97 -9.53 -2.83
N PRO A 70 -40.35 -8.97 -1.67
CA PRO A 70 -40.52 -7.53 -1.52
C PRO A 70 -39.17 -6.80 -1.61
N VAL A 71 -39.16 -5.63 -2.27
CA VAL A 71 -37.94 -4.87 -2.52
C VAL A 71 -37.34 -4.33 -1.23
N LYS A 72 -36.06 -4.65 -0.97
CA LYS A 72 -35.32 -4.09 0.17
C LYS A 72 -35.21 -2.56 0.02
N ARG A 73 -35.73 -1.83 1.01
CA ARG A 73 -35.71 -0.36 1.04
C ARG A 73 -34.54 0.14 1.87
N THR A 74 -33.86 1.17 1.39
CA THR A 74 -32.81 1.87 2.15
C THR A 74 -33.28 3.30 2.37
N ARG A 75 -33.31 3.75 3.64
CA ARG A 75 -33.84 5.08 4.01
C ARG A 75 -35.25 5.34 3.44
N GLY A 76 -36.14 4.34 3.53
CA GLY A 76 -37.53 4.42 3.08
C GLY A 76 -37.74 4.38 1.55
N LYS A 77 -36.67 4.32 0.73
CA LYS A 77 -36.76 4.34 -0.73
C LYS A 77 -36.31 3.02 -1.36
N ALA A 78 -37.04 2.58 -2.39
CA ALA A 78 -36.61 1.48 -3.24
C ALA A 78 -35.47 1.97 -4.15
N LYS A 79 -34.28 1.37 -4.02
CA LYS A 79 -33.09 1.78 -4.78
C LYS A 79 -33.14 1.25 -6.22
N SER A 80 -33.45 2.06 -7.23
CA SER A 80 -33.47 1.59 -8.62
C SER A 80 -32.06 1.30 -9.17
N GLY A 81 -31.97 0.52 -10.26
CA GLY A 81 -30.72 0.32 -11.00
C GLY A 81 -29.69 -0.57 -10.32
N ARG A 82 -30.11 -1.44 -9.39
CA ARG A 82 -29.22 -2.39 -8.71
C ARG A 82 -28.75 -3.44 -9.71
N THR A 83 -27.47 -3.79 -9.66
CA THR A 83 -26.95 -4.94 -10.43
C THR A 83 -27.24 -6.20 -9.63
N ARG A 84 -27.79 -7.25 -10.27
CA ARG A 84 -28.05 -8.53 -9.61
C ARG A 84 -26.81 -9.42 -9.56
N ALA A 85 -26.84 -10.41 -8.67
CA ALA A 85 -25.87 -11.48 -8.68
C ALA A 85 -25.96 -12.25 -10.00
N LYS A 86 -24.84 -12.85 -10.46
CA LYS A 86 -24.83 -13.60 -11.72
C LYS A 86 -25.72 -14.85 -11.67
N SER A 87 -25.95 -15.41 -10.49
CA SER A 87 -26.86 -16.54 -10.26
C SER A 87 -28.32 -16.21 -10.62
N ASP A 88 -28.73 -14.93 -10.47
CA ASP A 88 -30.07 -14.47 -10.81
C ASP A 88 -30.28 -14.22 -12.30
N TYR A 89 -29.22 -14.34 -13.11
CA TYR A 89 -29.30 -14.04 -14.54
C TYR A 89 -30.00 -15.19 -15.23
N VAL A 90 -31.02 -14.87 -16.01
CA VAL A 90 -31.76 -15.88 -16.77
C VAL A 90 -31.15 -15.96 -18.16
N PHE A 91 -30.63 -17.14 -18.51
CA PHE A 91 -30.04 -17.44 -19.79
C PHE A 91 -30.91 -18.43 -20.58
N PRO A 92 -30.88 -18.38 -21.93
CA PRO A 92 -31.43 -19.45 -22.73
C PRO A 92 -30.64 -20.74 -22.51
N LYS A 93 -31.27 -21.91 -22.72
CA LYS A 93 -30.62 -23.22 -22.56
C LYS A 93 -29.51 -23.49 -23.58
N ARG A 94 -29.58 -22.83 -24.74
CA ARG A 94 -28.63 -22.92 -25.85
C ARG A 94 -28.49 -21.56 -26.53
N PRO A 95 -27.40 -21.30 -27.28
CA PRO A 95 -27.25 -20.07 -28.05
C PRO A 95 -28.45 -19.87 -28.98
N VAL A 96 -29.00 -18.66 -28.96
CA VAL A 96 -30.16 -18.26 -29.78
C VAL A 96 -29.73 -17.91 -31.20
N PHE A 97 -28.48 -17.49 -31.36
CA PHE A 97 -27.86 -17.16 -32.64
C PHE A 97 -26.35 -17.41 -32.57
N GLU A 98 -25.70 -17.39 -33.73
CA GLU A 98 -24.27 -17.67 -33.83
C GLU A 98 -23.42 -16.62 -33.08
N PRO A 99 -22.40 -17.05 -32.30
CA PRO A 99 -21.52 -16.14 -31.60
C PRO A 99 -20.86 -15.12 -32.53
N ILE A 100 -21.04 -13.82 -32.24
CA ILE A 100 -20.35 -12.72 -32.92
C ILE A 100 -18.87 -12.67 -32.51
N VAL A 101 -18.57 -13.15 -31.31
CA VAL A 101 -17.23 -13.23 -30.74
C VAL A 101 -16.98 -14.67 -30.28
N PRO A 102 -15.77 -15.24 -30.49
CA PRO A 102 -15.43 -16.55 -29.96
C PRO A 102 -15.68 -16.64 -28.44
N VAL A 103 -16.22 -17.77 -28.00
CA VAL A 103 -16.64 -17.98 -26.60
C VAL A 103 -15.44 -17.86 -25.66
N GLU A 104 -14.29 -18.37 -26.09
CA GLU A 104 -13.02 -18.36 -25.36
C GLU A 104 -12.53 -16.92 -25.14
N LEU A 105 -12.58 -16.09 -26.19
CA LEU A 105 -12.22 -14.69 -26.11
C LEU A 105 -13.17 -13.91 -25.19
N PHE A 106 -14.47 -14.21 -25.23
CA PHE A 106 -15.44 -13.59 -24.34
C PHE A 106 -15.19 -13.97 -22.87
N ASN A 107 -14.91 -15.24 -22.60
CA ASN A 107 -14.61 -15.76 -21.27
C ASN A 107 -13.35 -15.12 -20.68
N GLU A 108 -12.29 -14.97 -21.49
CA GLU A 108 -11.08 -14.28 -21.08
C GLU A 108 -11.34 -12.82 -20.71
N VAL A 109 -12.16 -12.12 -21.51
CA VAL A 109 -12.61 -10.77 -21.19
C VAL A 109 -13.40 -10.72 -19.88
N GLN A 110 -14.29 -11.69 -19.62
CA GLN A 110 -15.04 -11.74 -18.34
C GLN A 110 -14.11 -11.93 -17.14
N ARG A 111 -13.15 -12.86 -17.23
CA ARG A 111 -12.14 -13.09 -16.19
C ARG A 111 -11.36 -11.81 -15.88
N LYS A 112 -10.88 -11.12 -16.90
CA LYS A 112 -10.13 -9.86 -16.73
C LYS A 112 -10.99 -8.72 -16.13
N LEU A 113 -12.28 -8.65 -16.49
CA LEU A 113 -13.23 -7.71 -15.88
C LEU A 113 -13.47 -7.99 -14.39
N GLU A 114 -13.63 -9.27 -14.03
CA GLU A 114 -13.82 -9.72 -12.64
C GLU A 114 -12.59 -9.44 -11.79
N GLU A 115 -11.40 -9.81 -12.26
CA GLU A 115 -10.14 -9.51 -11.59
C GLU A 115 -9.95 -8.01 -11.38
N SER A 116 -10.25 -7.19 -12.40
CA SER A 116 -10.18 -5.75 -12.26
C SER A 116 -11.17 -5.21 -11.23
N SER A 117 -12.32 -5.87 -11.04
CA SER A 117 -13.29 -5.50 -10.01
C SER A 117 -12.81 -5.92 -8.62
N LYS A 118 -12.26 -7.14 -8.50
CA LYS A 118 -11.71 -7.67 -7.25
C LYS A 118 -10.54 -6.83 -6.73
N ARG A 119 -9.58 -6.49 -7.60
CA ARG A 119 -8.47 -5.60 -7.25
C ARG A 119 -8.96 -4.25 -6.73
N TYR A 120 -10.02 -3.70 -7.34
CA TYR A 120 -10.61 -2.44 -6.89
C TYR A 120 -11.21 -2.56 -5.48
N SER A 121 -11.98 -3.62 -5.19
CA SER A 121 -12.54 -3.85 -3.86
C SER A 121 -11.46 -4.10 -2.80
N GLU A 122 -10.38 -4.80 -3.16
CA GLU A 122 -9.26 -5.11 -2.28
C GLU A 122 -8.25 -3.95 -2.17
N LYS A 123 -8.49 -2.82 -2.84
CA LYS A 123 -7.59 -1.66 -2.92
C LYS A 123 -6.18 -2.03 -3.40
N VAL A 124 -6.07 -3.09 -4.20
CA VAL A 124 -4.83 -3.53 -4.83
C VAL A 124 -4.51 -2.59 -5.99
N PRO A 125 -3.24 -2.14 -6.13
CA PRO A 125 -2.84 -1.26 -7.21
C PRO A 125 -3.14 -1.86 -8.60
N SER A 126 -3.57 -1.01 -9.54
CA SER A 126 -3.82 -1.46 -10.91
C SER A 126 -2.48 -1.74 -11.60
N PRO A 127 -2.31 -2.88 -12.29
CA PRO A 127 -1.11 -3.16 -13.09
C PRO A 127 -1.05 -2.31 -14.38
N ARG A 128 -1.94 -1.33 -14.51
CA ARG A 128 -2.02 -0.49 -15.71
C ARG A 128 -0.98 0.59 -15.60
N SER A 129 -0.34 0.87 -16.74
CA SER A 129 0.56 1.99 -16.86
C SER A 129 -0.13 3.28 -16.41
N PRO A 130 0.59 4.17 -15.71
CA PRO A 130 0.11 5.48 -15.34
C PRO A 130 -0.52 6.22 -16.52
N ARG A 131 -1.62 6.95 -16.28
CA ARG A 131 -2.29 7.76 -17.32
C ARG A 131 -1.41 8.90 -17.87
N THR A 132 -0.33 9.23 -17.18
CA THR A 132 0.56 10.34 -17.48
C THR A 132 1.97 9.78 -17.54
N ALA A 133 2.63 9.92 -18.69
CA ALA A 133 4.00 9.45 -18.91
C ALA A 133 4.99 10.09 -17.92
N SER A 134 4.73 11.33 -17.53
CA SER A 134 5.51 12.10 -16.53
C SER A 134 5.48 11.53 -15.12
N PHE A 135 4.90 10.35 -14.86
CA PHE A 135 4.99 9.65 -13.58
C PHE A 135 5.02 8.15 -13.80
N TRP A 136 5.98 7.65 -14.57
CA TRP A 136 6.04 6.25 -14.97
C TRP A 136 6.24 5.29 -13.78
N LEU A 137 6.83 5.77 -12.67
CA LEU A 137 6.93 5.02 -11.42
C LEU A 137 5.63 4.96 -10.59
N LYS A 138 4.56 5.63 -11.02
CA LYS A 138 3.27 5.58 -10.32
C LYS A 138 2.74 4.14 -10.32
N ASN A 139 2.32 3.67 -9.14
CA ASN A 139 1.94 2.27 -8.80
C ASN A 139 3.11 1.33 -8.44
N PHE A 140 4.37 1.71 -8.68
CA PHE A 140 5.55 0.95 -8.20
C PHE A 140 6.10 1.49 -6.88
N LEU A 141 5.80 2.76 -6.57
CA LEU A 141 6.33 3.42 -5.38
C LEU A 141 5.42 3.22 -4.17
N PHE A 142 6.04 2.80 -3.07
CA PHE A 142 5.42 2.65 -1.76
C PHE A 142 6.05 3.62 -0.77
N CYS A 143 5.23 4.21 0.09
CA CYS A 143 5.73 5.06 1.16
C CYS A 143 6.51 4.21 2.15
N SER A 144 7.75 4.58 2.50
CA SER A 144 8.54 3.85 3.50
C SER A 144 7.84 3.79 4.87
N GLY A 145 7.06 4.82 5.24
CA GLY A 145 6.38 4.87 6.53
C GLY A 145 5.12 3.97 6.63
N CYS A 146 4.19 4.05 5.67
CA CYS A 146 2.92 3.29 5.73
C CYS A 146 2.83 2.13 4.75
N LEU A 147 3.81 2.00 3.84
CA LEU A 147 3.89 0.97 2.81
C LEU A 147 2.69 0.93 1.88
N LYS A 148 1.90 2.01 1.85
CA LYS A 148 0.84 2.19 0.86
C LYS A 148 1.43 2.90 -0.35
N VAL A 149 0.82 2.62 -1.50
CA VAL A 149 1.22 3.22 -2.77
C VAL A 149 1.24 4.74 -2.67
N MET A 150 2.33 5.33 -3.14
CA MET A 150 2.50 6.77 -3.21
C MET A 150 1.63 7.37 -4.32
N ARG A 151 1.15 8.58 -4.09
CA ARG A 151 0.43 9.37 -5.08
C ARG A 151 1.42 10.25 -5.84
N ALA A 152 1.17 10.39 -7.13
CA ALA A 152 1.84 11.38 -7.97
C ALA A 152 1.15 12.75 -7.84
N TRP A 153 1.94 13.81 -7.79
CA TRP A 153 1.51 15.20 -7.71
C TRP A 153 2.21 16.03 -8.79
N ASN A 154 1.42 16.65 -9.67
CA ASN A 154 1.93 17.64 -10.62
C ASN A 154 1.93 19.04 -9.99
N ALA A 155 3.00 19.78 -10.26
CA ALA A 155 3.04 21.22 -10.10
C ALA A 155 1.84 21.87 -10.78
N ASN A 156 1.19 22.83 -10.13
CA ASN A 156 0.28 23.73 -10.84
C ASN A 156 1.14 24.83 -11.46
N PRO A 157 1.09 25.08 -12.77
CA PRO A 157 1.85 26.15 -13.41
C PRO A 157 1.64 27.53 -12.75
N ASN A 158 0.43 27.76 -12.23
CA ASN A 158 0.05 29.02 -11.57
C ASN A 158 0.45 29.09 -10.08
N ARG A 159 1.08 28.03 -9.54
CA ARG A 159 1.62 28.00 -8.17
C ARG A 159 3.04 27.42 -8.19
N PRO A 160 4.05 28.25 -8.51
CA PRO A 160 5.42 27.82 -8.76
C PRO A 160 6.11 27.14 -7.56
N SER A 161 5.56 27.26 -6.34
CA SER A 161 6.15 26.68 -5.12
C SER A 161 6.02 25.15 -5.00
N LYS A 162 5.43 24.44 -5.98
CA LYS A 162 5.23 22.98 -5.90
C LYS A 162 5.78 22.30 -7.13
N TYR A 163 6.76 21.42 -6.94
CA TYR A 163 7.40 20.61 -7.97
C TYR A 163 6.69 19.26 -8.19
N ARG A 164 7.02 18.62 -9.31
CA ARG A 164 6.57 17.27 -9.65
C ARG A 164 7.10 16.27 -8.62
N SER A 165 6.20 15.55 -7.97
CA SER A 165 6.60 14.74 -6.81
C SER A 165 5.73 13.51 -6.59
N TYR A 166 6.30 12.55 -5.87
CA TYR A 166 5.58 11.45 -5.26
C TYR A 166 5.41 11.72 -3.78
N TYR A 167 4.26 11.40 -3.21
CA TYR A 167 3.98 11.64 -1.80
C TYR A 167 3.11 10.54 -1.20
N CYS A 168 3.14 10.39 0.13
CA CYS A 168 2.41 9.35 0.84
C CYS A 168 0.92 9.32 0.47
N GLY A 169 0.43 8.17 0.02
CA GLY A 169 -0.96 8.01 -0.41
C GLY A 169 -1.98 8.08 0.72
N THR A 170 -1.62 7.62 1.93
CA THR A 170 -2.49 7.71 3.12
C THR A 170 -2.59 9.16 3.59
N TYR A 171 -1.48 9.87 3.69
CA TYR A 171 -1.48 11.31 3.99
C TYR A 171 -2.27 12.10 2.95
N GLY A 172 -2.11 11.80 1.65
CA GLY A 172 -2.91 12.44 0.61
C GLY A 172 -4.42 12.18 0.70
N THR A 173 -4.86 11.20 1.49
CA THR A 173 -6.28 10.89 1.71
C THR A 173 -6.79 11.54 3.00
N TYR A 174 -6.02 11.42 4.07
CA TYR A 174 -6.45 11.76 5.43
C TYR A 174 -5.85 13.07 5.96
N GLY A 175 -4.89 13.67 5.25
CA GLY A 175 -4.24 14.91 5.63
C GLY A 175 -3.46 14.76 6.95
N LYS A 176 -3.61 15.76 7.83
CA LYS A 176 -2.96 15.79 9.15
C LYS A 176 -3.48 14.68 10.06
N ASP A 177 -4.74 14.29 9.93
CA ASP A 177 -5.40 13.25 10.74
C ASP A 177 -5.13 11.83 10.20
N ASN A 178 -3.95 11.60 9.63
CA ASN A 178 -3.61 10.32 9.02
C ASN A 178 -3.49 9.23 10.10
N PRO A 179 -4.31 8.17 10.10
CA PRO A 179 -4.26 7.12 11.13
C PRO A 179 -2.95 6.33 11.09
N THR A 180 -2.29 6.28 9.93
CA THR A 180 -0.95 5.69 9.81
C THR A 180 0.15 6.60 10.33
N GLY A 181 -0.19 7.83 10.75
CA GLY A 181 0.66 8.96 11.17
C GLY A 181 1.85 9.26 10.29
N CYS A 182 1.84 8.81 9.04
CA CYS A 182 2.77 9.31 8.05
C CYS A 182 2.42 10.76 7.73
N ARG A 183 3.44 11.61 7.69
CA ARG A 183 3.34 12.97 7.12
C ARG A 183 3.28 12.87 5.59
N SER A 184 3.51 13.98 4.88
CA SER A 184 3.44 13.97 3.42
C SER A 184 4.45 13.01 2.75
N ASN A 185 5.54 12.63 3.43
CA ASN A 185 6.65 11.79 2.95
C ASN A 185 6.83 11.93 1.43
N ARG A 186 7.30 13.12 1.04
CA ARG A 186 7.32 13.59 -0.34
C ARG A 186 8.73 13.51 -0.90
N VAL A 187 8.83 13.05 -2.15
CA VAL A 187 10.08 12.94 -2.89
C VAL A 187 9.91 13.61 -4.26
N LYS A 188 10.94 14.35 -4.69
CA LYS A 188 11.01 14.94 -6.04
C LYS A 188 10.99 13.81 -7.07
N ALA A 189 10.10 13.92 -8.06
CA ALA A 189 9.93 12.87 -9.05
C ALA A 189 11.17 12.77 -9.94
N GLU A 190 11.81 13.90 -10.29
CA GLU A 190 13.05 13.93 -11.07
C GLU A 190 14.19 13.17 -10.40
N LEU A 191 14.36 13.38 -9.09
CA LEU A 191 15.41 12.71 -8.32
C LEU A 191 15.19 11.20 -8.28
N LEU A 192 13.97 10.78 -7.93
CA LEU A 192 13.63 9.38 -7.77
C LEU A 192 13.65 8.62 -9.10
N GLU A 193 13.05 9.19 -10.13
CA GLU A 193 13.07 8.60 -11.47
C GLU A 193 14.50 8.55 -12.01
N GLY A 194 15.33 9.58 -11.80
CA GLY A 194 16.73 9.55 -12.22
C GLY A 194 17.58 8.51 -11.48
N ILE A 195 17.25 8.17 -10.23
CA ILE A 195 17.89 7.05 -9.51
C ILE A 195 17.48 5.72 -10.14
N VAL A 196 16.19 5.51 -10.39
CA VAL A 196 15.71 4.26 -10.98
C VAL A 196 16.21 4.12 -12.41
N ASP A 197 16.26 5.20 -13.19
CA ASP A 197 16.77 5.19 -14.56
C ASP A 197 18.25 4.78 -14.59
N ARG A 198 19.10 5.40 -13.75
CA ARG A 198 20.50 4.98 -13.59
C ARG A 198 20.62 3.51 -13.17
N TYR A 199 19.83 3.09 -12.18
CA TYR A 199 19.82 1.71 -11.74
C TYR A 199 19.42 0.75 -12.87
N LEU A 200 18.40 1.08 -13.66
CA LEU A 200 17.97 0.27 -14.79
C LEU A 200 19.05 0.26 -15.89
N CYS A 201 19.76 1.36 -16.14
CA CYS A 201 20.88 1.39 -17.07
C CYS A 201 22.03 0.46 -16.62
N GLU A 202 22.41 0.52 -15.35
CA GLU A 202 23.45 -0.34 -14.76
C GLU A 202 22.99 -1.80 -14.74
N THR A 203 21.79 -2.05 -14.26
CA THR A 203 21.20 -3.39 -14.11
C THR A 203 20.90 -4.02 -15.46
N HIS A 204 20.56 -3.25 -16.50
CA HIS A 204 20.37 -3.76 -17.85
C HIS A 204 21.65 -4.44 -18.37
N GLN A 205 22.82 -3.89 -18.04
CA GLN A 205 24.11 -4.50 -18.41
C GLN A 205 24.30 -5.84 -17.68
N HIS A 206 23.87 -5.93 -16.42
CA HIS A 206 23.95 -7.14 -15.62
C HIS A 206 22.92 -8.19 -16.06
N ILE A 207 21.66 -7.79 -16.29
CA ILE A 207 20.59 -8.66 -16.79
C ILE A 207 20.92 -9.18 -18.19
N SER A 208 21.51 -8.37 -19.06
CA SER A 208 21.93 -8.85 -20.39
C SER A 208 23.00 -9.93 -20.28
N LYS A 209 23.96 -9.78 -19.36
CA LYS A 209 24.94 -10.82 -19.04
C LYS A 209 24.27 -12.07 -18.42
N LEU A 210 23.31 -11.89 -17.51
CA LEU A 210 22.58 -12.99 -16.90
C LEU A 210 21.70 -13.75 -17.90
N ILE A 211 21.03 -13.07 -18.85
CA ILE A 211 20.28 -13.71 -19.94
C ILE A 211 21.22 -14.50 -20.85
N GLN A 212 22.41 -13.96 -21.11
CA GLN A 212 23.45 -14.68 -21.85
C GLN A 212 23.91 -15.94 -21.10
N MET A 213 24.12 -15.87 -19.78
CA MET A 213 24.44 -17.02 -18.92
C MET A 213 23.26 -17.99 -18.74
N GLN A 214 22.00 -17.50 -18.77
CA GLN A 214 20.79 -18.32 -18.67
C GLN A 214 20.62 -19.25 -19.87
N SER A 215 21.15 -18.85 -21.04
CA SER A 215 21.24 -19.73 -22.21
C SER A 215 22.12 -20.97 -21.97
N GLU A 216 22.95 -20.95 -20.91
CA GLU A 216 23.89 -22.00 -20.51
C GLU A 216 23.35 -22.91 -19.37
N LYS A 217 22.04 -22.84 -19.05
CA LYS A 217 21.30 -23.73 -18.12
C LYS A 217 21.64 -23.66 -16.61
N GLU A 218 21.90 -22.48 -16.06
CA GLU A 218 21.96 -22.27 -14.59
C GLU A 218 20.69 -21.57 -14.07
N ILE A 219 19.56 -22.30 -13.99
CA ILE A 219 18.25 -21.73 -13.59
C ILE A 219 18.06 -21.70 -12.06
N ASP A 220 18.83 -22.48 -11.30
CA ASP A 220 18.62 -22.67 -9.86
C ASP A 220 19.05 -21.47 -8.99
N THR A 221 19.92 -20.61 -9.50
CA THR A 221 20.46 -19.45 -8.76
C THR A 221 19.45 -18.30 -8.58
N LEU A 222 18.44 -18.19 -9.46
CA LEU A 222 17.48 -17.08 -9.44
C LEU A 222 16.38 -17.26 -8.37
N SER A 223 15.92 -18.48 -8.10
CA SER A 223 14.86 -18.71 -7.10
C SER A 223 15.33 -18.43 -5.67
N PHE A 224 16.61 -18.71 -5.38
CA PHE A 224 17.25 -18.40 -4.09
C PHE A 224 17.34 -16.89 -3.85
N LEU A 225 17.63 -16.10 -4.89
CA LEU A 225 17.69 -14.64 -4.81
C LEU A 225 16.32 -14.01 -4.51
N GLU A 226 15.23 -14.53 -5.08
CA GLU A 226 13.88 -14.03 -4.83
C GLU A 226 13.42 -14.24 -3.37
N SER A 227 13.64 -15.43 -2.80
CA SER A 227 13.16 -15.74 -1.44
C SER A 227 13.84 -14.92 -0.34
N GLY A 228 15.11 -14.56 -0.50
CA GLY A 228 15.85 -13.79 0.50
C GLY A 228 15.45 -12.32 0.56
N VAL A 229 14.99 -11.76 -0.57
CA VAL A 229 14.67 -10.34 -0.70
C VAL A 229 13.36 -10.00 0.03
N GLU A 230 12.32 -10.83 -0.06
CA GLU A 230 11.05 -10.56 0.64
C GLU A 230 11.23 -10.61 2.17
N THR A 231 12.03 -11.54 2.69
CA THR A 231 12.34 -11.61 4.13
C THR A 231 13.10 -10.39 4.62
N GLN A 232 14.10 -9.93 3.86
CA GLN A 232 14.83 -8.69 4.17
C GLN A 232 13.93 -7.46 4.11
N PHE A 233 12.98 -7.41 3.17
CA PHE A 233 11.97 -6.35 3.14
C PHE A 233 11.05 -6.38 4.36
N GLU A 234 10.56 -7.54 4.80
CA GLU A 234 9.70 -7.58 6.01
C GLU A 234 10.49 -7.20 7.28
N ALA A 235 11.74 -7.63 7.41
CA ALA A 235 12.61 -7.19 8.51
C ALA A 235 12.78 -5.66 8.51
N LEU A 236 13.04 -5.06 7.34
CA LEU A 236 13.11 -3.61 7.19
C LEU A 236 11.78 -2.92 7.55
N ARG A 237 10.63 -3.53 7.22
CA ARG A 237 9.29 -3.00 7.56
C ARG A 237 9.10 -2.93 9.07
N GLU A 238 9.46 -3.97 9.82
CA GLU A 238 9.33 -3.97 11.28
C GLU A 238 10.22 -2.92 11.96
N LEU A 239 11.45 -2.78 11.48
CA LEU A 239 12.37 -1.76 12.00
C LEU A 239 11.85 -0.33 11.75
N ILE A 240 11.35 -0.05 10.54
CA ILE A 240 10.74 1.26 10.24
C ILE A 240 9.49 1.52 11.10
N ARG A 241 8.65 0.50 11.34
CA ARG A 241 7.50 0.62 12.24
C ARG A 241 7.95 0.94 13.67
N LYS A 242 8.98 0.27 14.18
CA LYS A 242 9.55 0.52 15.51
C LYS A 242 10.08 1.95 15.62
N ARG A 243 10.84 2.42 14.62
CA ARG A 243 11.31 3.81 14.51
C ARG A 243 10.16 4.82 14.60
N ASN A 244 9.11 4.62 13.81
CA ASN A 244 8.00 5.58 13.73
C ASN A 244 7.14 5.59 14.99
N ARG A 245 7.04 4.46 15.71
CA ARG A 245 6.41 4.42 17.05
C ARG A 245 7.22 5.21 18.07
N PHE A 246 8.54 5.06 18.06
CA PHE A 246 9.42 5.81 18.96
C PHE A 246 9.26 7.32 18.77
N ILE A 247 9.34 7.81 17.53
CA ILE A 247 9.19 9.25 17.23
C ILE A 247 7.89 9.80 17.81
N ARG A 248 6.74 9.13 17.60
CA ARG A 248 5.45 9.59 18.13
C ARG A 248 5.39 9.59 19.65
N ALA A 249 5.94 8.56 20.28
CA ALA A 249 5.95 8.48 21.73
C ALA A 249 6.75 9.64 22.36
N VAL A 250 7.75 10.18 21.66
CA VAL A 250 8.47 11.39 22.07
C VAL A 250 7.66 12.65 21.79
N GLU A 251 7.08 12.78 20.59
CA GLU A 251 6.20 13.91 20.20
C GLU A 251 5.02 14.09 21.17
N GLU A 252 4.42 12.99 21.66
CA GLU A 252 3.30 13.03 22.61
C GLU A 252 3.74 13.43 24.03
N SER A 253 5.00 13.17 24.40
CA SER A 253 5.53 13.52 25.73
C SER A 253 6.14 14.92 25.81
N GLU A 254 6.55 15.51 24.68
CA GLU A 254 7.29 16.77 24.64
C GLU A 254 6.61 17.80 23.71
N GLY A 255 6.01 18.83 24.30
CA GLY A 255 5.22 19.84 23.56
C GLY A 255 6.01 20.80 22.66
N ASP A 256 7.34 20.92 22.82
CA ASP A 256 8.20 21.87 22.07
C ASP A 256 9.15 21.19 21.07
N LEU A 257 8.91 19.91 20.79
CA LEU A 257 9.81 19.08 19.98
C LEU A 257 9.96 19.60 18.53
N GLU A 258 8.89 20.14 17.94
CA GLU A 258 8.93 20.63 16.55
C GLU A 258 9.89 21.83 16.38
N ASN A 259 9.97 22.73 17.35
CA ASN A 259 10.85 23.90 17.27
C ASN A 259 12.33 23.50 17.45
N ARG A 260 12.61 22.54 18.34
CA ARG A 260 13.96 22.04 18.62
C ARG A 260 14.53 21.26 17.43
N ILE A 261 13.73 20.36 16.86
CA ILE A 261 14.08 19.63 15.64
C ILE A 261 14.37 20.64 14.51
N ALA A 262 13.57 21.70 14.38
CA ALA A 262 13.80 22.72 13.37
C ALA A 262 15.09 23.52 13.59
N SER A 263 15.51 23.79 14.83
CA SER A 263 16.73 24.57 15.12
C SER A 263 18.03 23.79 14.96
N GLU A 264 18.05 22.48 15.25
CA GLU A 264 19.29 21.68 15.25
C GLU A 264 19.52 20.85 13.99
N LEU A 265 18.44 20.38 13.34
CA LEU A 265 18.56 19.48 12.19
C LEU A 265 18.43 20.18 10.83
N ILE A 266 18.08 21.45 10.80
CA ILE A 266 17.98 22.25 9.58
C ILE A 266 19.25 23.08 9.41
N GLY A 267 20.16 22.62 8.55
CA GLY A 267 21.31 23.42 8.15
C GLY A 267 20.92 24.53 7.14
N PRO A 268 21.75 25.57 6.95
CA PRO A 268 21.52 26.59 5.92
C PRO A 268 21.42 26.01 4.50
N ASP A 269 22.07 24.86 4.24
CA ASP A 269 22.02 24.14 2.96
C ASP A 269 20.73 23.31 2.76
N ASP A 270 19.95 23.07 3.82
CA ASP A 270 18.71 22.30 3.75
C ASP A 270 17.49 23.20 3.41
N VAL A 271 17.63 24.53 3.49
CA VAL A 271 16.56 25.49 3.18
C VAL A 271 16.52 25.76 1.67
N VAL A 272 15.71 24.98 0.95
CA VAL A 272 15.39 25.28 -0.46
C VAL A 272 14.11 26.14 -0.53
N ASP A 273 14.26 27.37 -1.01
CA ASP A 273 13.18 28.32 -1.36
C ASP A 273 12.22 28.69 -0.22
N GLY A 274 12.73 28.95 0.99
CA GLY A 274 11.92 29.47 2.10
C GLY A 274 10.84 28.51 2.61
N SER A 275 10.91 27.24 2.22
CA SER A 275 10.08 26.16 2.77
C SER A 275 10.92 25.30 3.71
N VAL A 276 10.41 25.08 4.92
CA VAL A 276 11.06 24.22 5.93
C VAL A 276 11.26 22.83 5.31
N PRO A 277 12.51 22.33 5.20
CA PRO A 277 12.77 21.03 4.63
C PRO A 277 12.03 19.95 5.41
N VAL A 278 11.40 19.02 4.69
CA VAL A 278 10.84 17.81 5.28
C VAL A 278 12.02 16.96 5.71
N LEU A 279 12.41 17.07 6.98
CA LEU A 279 13.50 16.29 7.57
C LEU A 279 13.28 14.79 7.33
N CYS A 280 14.35 14.09 6.98
CA CYS A 280 14.32 12.65 6.83
C CYS A 280 14.00 12.02 8.20
N GLU A 281 12.96 11.19 8.28
CA GLU A 281 12.53 10.50 9.51
C GLU A 281 13.68 9.75 10.20
N GLY A 282 14.72 9.33 9.47
CA GLY A 282 15.93 8.72 10.04
C GLY A 282 16.78 9.68 10.88
N LYS A 283 17.01 10.91 10.39
CA LYS A 283 17.77 11.94 11.13
C LYS A 283 17.02 12.40 12.38
N ILE A 284 15.70 12.55 12.26
CA ILE A 284 14.82 12.87 13.40
C ILE A 284 14.93 11.76 14.45
N TYR A 285 14.82 10.51 14.04
CA TYR A 285 14.94 9.39 14.97
C TYR A 285 16.29 9.35 15.67
N GLU A 286 17.41 9.48 14.95
CA GLU A 286 18.75 9.46 15.57
C GLU A 286 18.91 10.56 16.61
N PHE A 287 18.49 11.79 16.27
CA PHE A 287 18.51 12.90 17.20
C PHE A 287 17.70 12.61 18.47
N LEU A 288 16.42 12.25 18.32
CA LEU A 288 15.53 11.96 19.44
C LEU A 288 16.01 10.76 20.27
N PHE A 289 16.59 9.76 19.61
CA PHE A 289 17.14 8.60 20.28
C PHE A 289 18.33 8.97 21.15
N GLN A 290 19.26 9.80 20.65
CA GLN A 290 20.41 10.24 21.44
C GLN A 290 20.00 11.07 22.66
N GLU A 291 18.99 11.94 22.52
CA GLU A 291 18.49 12.72 23.66
C GLU A 291 17.81 11.87 24.73
N ARG A 292 17.02 10.87 24.29
CA ARG A 292 16.23 10.06 25.21
C ARG A 292 17.02 8.88 25.79
N LYS A 293 18.07 8.43 25.11
CA LYS A 293 18.95 7.34 25.55
C LYS A 293 19.38 7.49 27.03
N PRO A 294 19.95 8.62 27.50
CA PRO A 294 20.36 8.74 28.90
C PRO A 294 19.19 8.64 29.89
N ILE A 295 17.99 9.11 29.50
CA ILE A 295 16.78 9.00 30.32
C ILE A 295 16.35 7.53 30.43
N LEU A 296 16.36 6.81 29.30
CA LEU A 296 16.01 5.39 29.27
C LEU A 296 17.04 4.53 30.02
N GLU A 297 18.33 4.84 29.91
CA GLU A 297 19.40 4.18 30.67
C GLU A 297 19.22 4.39 32.18
N ALA A 298 18.88 5.61 32.61
CA ALA A 298 18.60 5.91 34.01
C ALA A 298 17.34 5.19 34.53
N GLU A 299 16.27 5.13 33.73
CA GLU A 299 15.05 4.41 34.09
C GLU A 299 15.30 2.89 34.17
N LEU A 300 16.06 2.33 33.23
CA LEU A 300 16.47 0.93 33.24
C LEU A 300 17.28 0.61 34.48
N ALA A 301 18.29 1.42 34.81
CA ALA A 301 19.10 1.25 36.01
C ALA A 301 18.25 1.28 37.30
N LYS A 302 17.24 2.15 37.35
CA LYS A 302 16.29 2.22 38.48
C LYS A 302 15.44 0.95 38.59
N LEU A 303 14.92 0.44 37.47
CA LEU A 303 14.12 -0.80 37.48
C LEU A 303 14.98 -2.03 37.80
N ASP A 304 16.21 -2.11 37.30
CA ASP A 304 17.16 -3.18 37.64
C ASP A 304 17.49 -3.14 39.15
N ALA A 305 17.66 -1.96 39.73
CA ALA A 305 17.86 -1.81 41.18
C ALA A 305 16.63 -2.26 42.00
N GLU A 306 15.42 -1.87 41.58
CA GLU A 306 14.18 -2.32 42.23
C GLU A 306 13.99 -3.84 42.11
N HIS A 307 14.32 -4.42 40.95
CA HIS A 307 14.26 -5.86 40.72
C HIS A 307 15.23 -6.62 41.63
N ASN A 308 16.48 -6.15 41.74
CA ASN A 308 17.48 -6.73 42.62
C ASN A 308 17.08 -6.65 44.11
N GLU A 309 16.60 -5.48 44.56
CA GLU A 309 16.13 -5.31 45.95
C GLU A 309 14.95 -6.26 46.27
N LEU A 310 14.05 -6.44 45.30
CA LEU A 310 12.88 -7.29 45.47
C LEU A 310 13.24 -8.79 45.42
N LEU A 311 14.24 -9.17 44.61
CA LEU A 311 14.85 -10.51 44.63
C LEU A 311 15.51 -10.80 45.98
N GLU A 312 16.32 -9.89 46.52
CA GLU A 312 16.95 -10.05 47.84
C GLU A 312 15.92 -10.20 48.95
N ARG A 313 14.85 -9.40 48.93
CA ARG A 313 13.72 -9.54 49.86
C ARG A 313 13.02 -10.89 49.71
N SER A 314 12.88 -11.40 48.49
CA SER A 314 12.25 -12.70 48.23
C SER A 314 13.01 -13.86 48.86
N LEU A 315 14.35 -13.81 48.82
CA LEU A 315 15.24 -14.83 49.37
C LEU A 315 15.16 -14.92 50.91
N ASN A 316 14.81 -13.81 51.56
CA ASN A 316 14.70 -13.71 53.02
C ASN A 316 13.30 -14.00 53.57
N LEU A 317 12.33 -14.35 52.72
CA LEU A 317 10.97 -14.69 53.17
C LEU A 317 10.90 -16.12 53.73
N PRO A 318 10.30 -16.32 54.91
CA PRO A 318 10.12 -17.66 55.49
C PRO A 318 9.20 -18.53 54.62
N ALA A 319 9.44 -19.84 54.63
CA ALA A 319 8.75 -20.80 53.76
C ALA A 319 7.23 -20.86 54.00
N GLU A 320 6.76 -20.46 55.18
CA GLU A 320 5.34 -20.41 55.52
C GLU A 320 4.59 -19.22 54.89
N ALA A 321 5.30 -18.18 54.43
CA ALA A 321 4.73 -16.94 53.89
C ALA A 321 4.34 -17.03 52.40
N LYS A 322 3.62 -18.09 52.00
CA LYS A 322 3.28 -18.39 50.59
C LYS A 322 2.60 -17.23 49.84
N LEU A 323 1.68 -16.51 50.49
CA LEU A 323 0.97 -15.39 49.87
C LEU A 323 1.90 -14.19 49.59
N ALA A 324 2.90 -13.95 50.44
CA ALA A 324 3.90 -12.90 50.25
C ALA A 324 4.85 -13.27 49.11
N GLN A 325 5.32 -14.53 49.08
CA GLN A 325 6.15 -15.05 47.99
C GLN A 325 5.43 -14.93 46.62
N GLN A 326 4.14 -15.26 46.57
CA GLN A 326 3.35 -15.14 45.34
C GLN A 326 3.23 -13.68 44.86
N LYS A 327 2.95 -12.74 45.75
CA LYS A 327 2.88 -11.30 45.40
C LYS A 327 4.22 -10.74 44.93
N VAL A 328 5.31 -11.19 45.54
CA VAL A 328 6.68 -10.81 45.15
C VAL A 328 7.01 -11.36 43.76
N ALA A 329 6.66 -12.62 43.47
CA ALA A 329 6.84 -13.22 42.15
C ALA A 329 6.05 -12.49 41.04
N GLU A 330 4.79 -12.13 41.30
CA GLU A 330 3.98 -11.34 40.36
C GLU A 330 4.61 -9.96 40.07
N ARG A 331 5.18 -9.32 41.10
CA ARG A 331 5.84 -8.03 40.94
C ARG A 331 7.18 -8.15 40.20
N LEU A 332 7.97 -9.20 40.44
CA LEU A 332 9.19 -9.49 39.67
C LEU A 332 8.88 -9.67 38.19
N LEU A 333 7.86 -10.47 37.87
CA LEU A 333 7.45 -10.69 36.49
C LEU A 333 7.03 -9.37 35.80
N GLY A 334 6.32 -8.51 36.53
CA GLY A 334 5.96 -7.17 36.04
C GLY A 334 7.17 -6.26 35.79
N LEU A 335 8.18 -6.32 36.66
CA LEU A 335 9.44 -5.57 36.50
C LEU A 335 10.25 -6.11 35.33
N GLU A 336 10.40 -7.42 35.19
CA GLU A 336 11.09 -8.07 34.07
C GLU A 336 10.48 -7.68 32.72
N GLN A 337 9.15 -7.68 32.62
CA GLN A 337 8.47 -7.23 31.40
C GLN A 337 8.73 -5.76 31.09
N ARG A 338 8.88 -4.89 32.09
CA ARG A 338 9.20 -3.47 31.89
C ARG A 338 10.67 -3.27 31.51
N ILE A 339 11.58 -3.99 32.16
CA ILE A 339 13.02 -4.03 31.84
C ILE A 339 13.22 -4.46 30.39
N GLU A 340 12.57 -5.54 29.96
CA GLU A 340 12.70 -6.05 28.59
C GLU A 340 12.16 -5.06 27.54
N ARG A 341 11.05 -4.37 27.86
CA ARG A 341 10.52 -3.28 27.00
C ARG A 341 11.53 -2.14 26.88
N LEU A 342 12.08 -1.66 28.00
CA LEU A 342 13.07 -0.57 27.99
C LEU A 342 14.35 -0.97 27.26
N ARG A 343 14.83 -2.21 27.43
CA ARG A 343 15.98 -2.74 26.68
C ARG A 343 15.72 -2.76 25.17
N SER A 344 14.52 -3.16 24.76
CA SER A 344 14.11 -3.08 23.36
C SER A 344 14.08 -1.63 22.86
N ASP A 345 13.60 -0.67 23.66
CA ASP A 345 13.57 0.75 23.28
C ASP A 345 14.96 1.40 23.25
N LEU A 346 15.92 0.88 24.04
CA LEU A 346 17.34 1.23 24.03
C LEU A 346 18.13 0.66 22.83
N HIS A 347 17.52 -0.21 22.04
CA HIS A 347 18.13 -0.72 20.83
C HIS A 347 17.99 0.27 19.67
N CYS A 348 19.11 0.80 19.18
CA CYS A 348 19.12 1.77 18.09
C CYS A 348 18.80 1.10 16.74
N VAL A 349 17.61 1.39 16.23
CA VAL A 349 17.07 0.76 15.02
C VAL A 349 17.73 1.29 13.74
N SER A 350 18.37 2.47 13.79
CA SER A 350 19.08 3.05 12.63
C SER A 350 20.24 2.17 12.16
N HIS A 351 20.96 1.54 13.08
CA HIS A 351 22.09 0.69 12.74
C HIS A 351 21.64 -0.56 11.97
N ASP A 352 20.59 -1.23 12.45
CA ASP A 352 20.03 -2.41 11.79
C ASP A 352 19.48 -2.08 10.40
N ILE A 353 18.81 -0.94 10.26
CA ILE A 353 18.32 -0.45 8.97
C ILE A 353 19.50 -0.24 8.02
N ALA A 354 20.58 0.41 8.48
CA ALA A 354 21.77 0.63 7.67
C ALA A 354 22.43 -0.69 7.25
N GLN A 355 22.54 -1.67 8.15
CA GLN A 355 23.09 -2.99 7.82
C GLN A 355 22.26 -3.72 6.76
N ILE A 356 20.93 -3.76 6.92
CA ILE A 356 20.05 -4.40 5.92
C ILE A 356 20.15 -3.70 4.57
N VAL A 357 20.25 -2.37 4.55
CA VAL A 357 20.45 -1.61 3.31
C VAL A 357 21.79 -1.97 2.65
N VAL A 358 22.88 -2.10 3.41
CA VAL A 358 24.18 -2.53 2.90
C VAL A 358 24.12 -3.96 2.37
N GLU A 359 23.44 -4.88 3.07
CA GLU A 359 23.26 -6.26 2.60
C GLU A 359 22.45 -6.32 1.30
N LEU A 360 21.37 -5.54 1.20
CA LEU A 360 20.58 -5.42 -0.02
C LEU A 360 21.41 -4.83 -1.18
N GLN A 361 22.34 -3.92 -0.88
CA GLN A 361 23.26 -3.35 -1.88
C GLN A 361 24.36 -4.33 -2.30
N ARG A 362 24.88 -5.18 -1.40
CA ARG A 362 25.90 -6.20 -1.70
C ARG A 362 25.36 -7.37 -2.53
N ARG A 363 24.04 -7.54 -2.58
CA ARG A 363 23.36 -8.53 -3.43
C ARG A 363 23.05 -8.01 -4.85
N LYS A 364 23.43 -6.76 -5.15
CA LYS A 364 23.53 -6.25 -6.54
C LYS A 364 24.79 -6.80 -7.20
#